data_AF-F2JPC6-F1
#
_entry.id   AF-F2JPC6-F1
#
_cell.length_a   1.000
_cell.length_b   1.000
_cell.length_c   1.000
_cell.angle_alpha   90.00
_cell.angle_beta   90.00
_cell.angle_gamma   90.00
#
_symmetry.space_group_name_H-M   'P 1'
#
loop_
_entity.id
_entity.type
_entity.pdbx_description
1 polymer ?
#
loop_
_entity_poly.entity_id
_entity_poly.type
_entity_poly.pdbx_seq_one_letter_code
_entity_poly.pdbx_strand_id
1 'polypeptide(L)'
;MIKSNLLSRVETMQFVLPEHLNGMGNMHGGEIMKLMDNTAGLVFVRHAEGNAVTAAVNDLKMIKPIPAKSVVRCVGELIETGRTSMKVCVQVFIEDVQTGSTTLASEGLFIGVAVDQAGKPREVAKVKIEKTA
;
A
#
# COMPACT_ATOMS: atom_id res chain seq x y z
N MET A 1 -22.06 -9.49 3.61
CA MET A 1 -20.93 -10.16 4.28
C MET A 1 -19.96 -9.10 4.81
N ILE A 2 -19.43 -9.26 6.02
CA ILE A 2 -18.44 -8.36 6.64
C ILE A 2 -17.11 -9.11 6.77
N LYS A 3 -15.98 -8.50 6.39
CA LYS A 3 -14.63 -9.09 6.49
C LYS A 3 -13.74 -8.27 7.42
N SER A 4 -12.84 -8.92 8.14
CA SER A 4 -11.78 -8.24 8.89
C SER A 4 -10.77 -7.63 7.92
N ASN A 5 -10.29 -6.40 8.20
CA ASN A 5 -9.21 -5.77 7.43
C ASN A 5 -7.90 -6.60 7.46
N LEU A 6 -7.71 -7.40 8.51
CA LEU A 6 -6.52 -8.24 8.68
C LEU A 6 -6.40 -9.33 7.61
N LEU A 7 -7.53 -9.80 7.06
CA LEU A 7 -7.54 -10.82 5.99
C LEU A 7 -6.93 -10.30 4.67
N SER A 8 -7.02 -8.99 4.43
CA SER A 8 -6.52 -8.34 3.24
C SER A 8 -5.23 -7.56 3.45
N ARG A 9 -4.70 -7.49 4.69
CA ARG A 9 -3.46 -6.75 5.00
C ARG A 9 -2.30 -7.29 4.17
N VAL A 10 -1.50 -6.40 3.62
CA VAL A 10 -0.31 -6.74 2.83
C VAL A 10 0.90 -6.03 3.42
N GLU A 11 2.01 -6.76 3.46
CA GLU A 11 3.31 -6.23 3.83
C GLU A 11 4.31 -6.66 2.75
N THR A 12 4.98 -5.68 2.16
CA THR A 12 5.97 -5.86 1.10
C THR A 12 7.31 -5.34 1.61
N MET A 13 8.35 -6.16 1.58
CA MET A 13 9.71 -5.76 1.93
C MET A 13 10.60 -5.75 0.69
N GLN A 14 11.50 -4.78 0.59
CA GLN A 14 12.37 -4.61 -0.57
C GLN A 14 13.71 -3.99 -0.20
N PHE A 15 14.78 -4.44 -0.86
CA PHE A 15 16.07 -3.75 -0.86
C PHE A 15 16.06 -2.56 -1.82
N VAL A 16 16.60 -1.43 -1.38
CA VAL A 16 16.83 -0.27 -2.26
C VAL A 16 18.12 -0.48 -3.06
N LEU A 17 17.94 -1.13 -4.21
CA LEU A 17 18.96 -1.37 -5.23
C LEU A 17 19.24 -0.13 -6.11
N PRO A 18 20.40 -0.07 -6.82
CA PRO A 18 20.80 1.09 -7.63
C PRO A 18 19.78 1.56 -8.67
N GLU A 19 19.04 0.64 -9.30
CA GLU A 19 18.01 0.94 -10.30
C GLU A 19 16.81 1.70 -9.72
N HIS A 20 16.64 1.69 -8.39
CA HIS A 20 15.58 2.45 -7.73
C HIS A 20 15.97 3.89 -7.41
N LEU A 21 17.24 4.26 -7.61
CA LEU A 21 17.76 5.54 -7.14
C LEU A 21 17.49 6.68 -8.12
N ASN A 22 17.26 7.87 -7.58
CA ASN A 22 17.34 9.12 -8.32
C ASN A 22 18.79 9.64 -8.37
N GLY A 23 19.00 10.76 -9.08
CA GLY A 23 20.33 11.38 -9.22
C GLY A 23 20.96 11.89 -7.91
N MET A 24 20.24 11.87 -6.78
CA MET A 24 20.74 12.26 -5.46
C MET A 24 21.08 11.06 -4.57
N GLY A 25 21.01 9.82 -5.09
CA GLY A 25 21.35 8.61 -4.33
C GLY A 25 20.27 8.16 -3.33
N ASN A 26 19.05 8.68 -3.45
CA ASN A 26 17.87 8.24 -2.70
C ASN A 26 16.91 7.49 -3.62
N MET A 27 16.05 6.62 -3.06
CA MET A 27 14.97 5.98 -3.80
C MET A 27 14.12 7.05 -4.50
N HIS A 28 13.91 6.87 -5.80
CA HIS A 28 13.16 7.78 -6.63
C HIS A 28 11.69 7.80 -6.20
N GLY A 29 11.06 8.98 -6.18
CA GLY A 29 9.67 9.12 -5.72
C GLY A 29 8.68 8.25 -6.51
N GLY A 30 8.93 8.08 -7.82
CA GLY A 30 8.16 7.15 -8.67
C GLY A 30 8.28 5.68 -8.25
N GLU A 31 9.44 5.25 -7.77
CA GLU A 31 9.63 3.88 -7.27
C GLU A 31 8.94 3.68 -5.92
N ILE A 32 8.96 4.70 -5.06
CA ILE A 32 8.19 4.70 -3.79
C ILE A 32 6.70 4.58 -4.11
N MET A 33 6.18 5.40 -5.02
CA MET A 33 4.76 5.36 -5.42
C MET A 33 4.38 4.02 -6.05
N LYS A 34 5.23 3.45 -6.89
CA LYS A 34 5.03 2.12 -7.49
C LYS A 34 4.96 1.02 -6.43
N LEU A 35 5.87 1.03 -5.44
CA LEU A 35 5.83 0.10 -4.32
C LEU A 35 4.54 0.23 -3.50
N MET A 36 4.12 1.47 -3.24
CA MET A 36 2.89 1.77 -2.51
C MET A 36 1.63 1.31 -3.28
N ASP A 37 1.53 1.63 -4.57
CA ASP A 37 0.41 1.23 -5.42
C ASP A 37 0.33 -0.29 -5.59
N ASN A 38 1.47 -0.98 -5.80
CA ASN A 38 1.51 -2.44 -5.84
C ASN A 38 1.01 -3.06 -4.54
N THR A 39 1.42 -2.50 -3.40
CA THR A 39 0.99 -2.97 -2.07
C THR A 39 -0.51 -2.73 -1.87
N ALA A 40 -1.03 -1.55 -2.21
CA ALA A 40 -2.46 -1.26 -2.16
C ALA A 40 -3.27 -2.15 -3.11
N GLY A 41 -2.78 -2.35 -4.33
CA GLY A 41 -3.38 -3.22 -5.34
C GLY A 41 -3.58 -4.64 -4.82
N LEU A 42 -2.57 -5.19 -4.15
CA LEU A 42 -2.66 -6.50 -3.50
C LEU A 42 -3.73 -6.52 -2.38
N VAL A 43 -3.87 -5.45 -1.61
CA VAL A 43 -4.95 -5.32 -0.61
C VAL A 43 -6.32 -5.30 -1.29
N PHE A 44 -6.47 -4.52 -2.37
CA PHE A 44 -7.72 -4.42 -3.11
C PHE A 44 -8.15 -5.78 -3.68
N VAL A 45 -7.27 -6.48 -4.39
CA VAL A 45 -7.62 -7.75 -5.04
C VAL A 45 -7.89 -8.86 -4.01
N ARG A 46 -7.20 -8.83 -2.86
CA ARG A 46 -7.47 -9.75 -1.73
C ARG A 46 -8.84 -9.50 -1.12
N HIS A 47 -9.16 -8.25 -0.78
CA HIS A 47 -10.45 -7.93 -0.16
C HIS A 47 -11.63 -8.16 -1.11
N ALA A 48 -11.44 -7.75 -2.37
CA ALA A 48 -12.44 -7.90 -3.41
C ALA A 48 -12.58 -9.33 -3.93
N GLU A 49 -11.65 -10.24 -3.64
CA GLU A 49 -11.59 -11.60 -4.18
C GLU A 49 -11.69 -11.61 -5.72
N GLY A 50 -10.92 -10.73 -6.36
CA GLY A 50 -10.90 -10.60 -7.82
C GLY A 50 -10.35 -9.26 -8.27
N ASN A 51 -10.58 -8.92 -9.53
CA ASN A 51 -10.00 -7.72 -10.15
C ASN A 51 -10.44 -6.43 -9.44
N ALA A 52 -9.47 -5.53 -9.31
CA ALA A 52 -9.66 -4.17 -8.81
C ALA A 52 -8.65 -3.24 -9.50
N VAL A 53 -9.00 -1.96 -9.57
CA VAL A 53 -8.16 -0.92 -10.20
C VAL A 53 -7.98 0.27 -9.25
N THR A 54 -6.82 0.92 -9.30
CA THR A 54 -6.58 2.17 -8.59
C THR A 54 -7.35 3.31 -9.26
N ALA A 55 -8.27 3.93 -8.52
CA ALA A 55 -9.10 5.03 -9.00
C ALA A 55 -8.55 6.41 -8.59
N ALA A 56 -7.93 6.50 -7.41
CA ALA A 56 -7.33 7.74 -6.93
C ALA A 56 -6.26 7.47 -5.86
N VAL A 57 -5.37 8.46 -5.69
CA VAL A 57 -4.38 8.54 -4.62
C VAL A 57 -4.51 9.89 -3.95
N ASN A 58 -4.70 9.90 -2.63
CA ASN A 58 -4.91 11.09 -1.82
C ASN A 58 -3.86 11.19 -0.72
N ASP A 59 -3.59 12.41 -0.25
CA ASP A 59 -2.76 12.71 0.93
C ASP A 59 -1.38 12.03 0.91
N LEU A 60 -0.79 11.83 -0.27
CA LEU A 60 0.54 11.26 -0.40
C LEU A 60 1.59 12.22 0.15
N LYS A 61 2.36 11.77 1.14
CA LYS A 61 3.46 12.52 1.74
C LYS A 61 4.74 11.72 1.68
N MET A 62 5.80 12.33 1.17
CA MET A 62 7.17 11.83 1.26
C MET A 62 7.88 12.58 2.39
N ILE A 63 7.95 11.96 3.56
CA ILE A 63 8.32 12.57 4.83
C ILE A 63 9.84 12.54 5.03
N LYS A 64 10.49 11.41 4.69
CA LYS A 64 11.94 11.25 4.79
C LYS A 64 12.52 10.65 3.52
N PRO A 65 13.71 11.10 3.07
CA PRO A 65 14.42 10.45 1.98
C PRO A 65 14.80 9.03 2.39
N ILE A 66 14.78 8.11 1.41
CA ILE A 66 15.15 6.71 1.59
C ILE A 66 16.51 6.50 0.91
N PRO A 67 17.62 6.36 1.66
CA PRO A 67 18.95 6.21 1.08
C PRO A 67 19.12 4.89 0.31
N ALA A 68 20.11 4.86 -0.58
CA ALA A 68 20.59 3.61 -1.16
C ALA A 68 20.97 2.57 -0.10
N LYS A 69 20.79 1.28 -0.43
CA LYS A 69 21.06 0.13 0.46
C LYS A 69 20.14 0.01 1.69
N SER A 70 19.15 0.89 1.84
CA SER A 70 18.11 0.71 2.86
C SER A 70 17.27 -0.53 2.57
N VAL A 71 16.69 -1.10 3.64
CA VAL A 71 15.56 -2.02 3.55
C VAL A 71 14.30 -1.21 3.79
N VAL A 72 13.31 -1.34 2.90
CA VAL A 72 12.02 -0.70 3.05
C VAL A 72 10.93 -1.72 3.31
N ARG A 73 10.00 -1.37 4.20
CA ARG A 73 8.84 -2.14 4.56
C ARG A 73 7.60 -1.32 4.24
N CYS A 74 6.83 -1.75 3.25
CA CYS A 74 5.60 -1.12 2.82
C CYS A 74 4.39 -1.90 3.34
N VAL A 75 3.52 -1.24 4.09
CA VAL A 75 2.35 -1.85 4.74
C VAL A 75 1.11 -1.21 4.14
N GLY A 76 0.21 -2.04 3.61
CA GLY A 76 -1.12 -1.64 3.13
C GLY A 76 -2.22 -2.20 4.02
N GLU A 77 -3.06 -1.32 4.54
CA GLU A 77 -4.17 -1.66 5.43
C GLU A 77 -5.48 -1.06 4.92
N LEU A 78 -6.48 -1.93 4.71
CA LEU A 78 -7.83 -1.50 4.34
C LEU A 78 -8.48 -0.80 5.53
N ILE A 79 -8.93 0.45 5.33
CA ILE A 79 -9.52 1.28 6.38
C ILE A 79 -11.00 1.59 6.13
N GLU A 80 -11.49 1.45 4.90
CA GLU A 80 -12.89 1.74 4.56
C GLU A 80 -13.34 1.01 3.29
N THR A 81 -14.64 0.71 3.20
CA THR A 81 -15.28 0.13 2.02
C THR A 81 -16.60 0.85 1.69
N GLY A 82 -16.75 1.31 0.45
CA GLY A 82 -17.98 1.87 -0.10
C GLY A 82 -18.95 0.79 -0.59
N ARG A 83 -19.64 1.02 -1.72
CA ARG A 83 -20.40 -0.03 -2.43
C ARG A 83 -19.46 -0.90 -3.27
N THR A 84 -18.63 -0.26 -4.08
CA THR A 84 -17.65 -0.90 -4.98
C THR A 84 -16.21 -0.44 -4.71
N SER A 85 -16.03 0.58 -3.88
CA SER A 85 -14.75 1.19 -3.58
C SER A 85 -14.12 0.68 -2.28
N MET A 86 -12.81 0.74 -2.22
CA MET A 86 -11.97 0.33 -1.09
C MET A 86 -10.93 1.42 -0.84
N LYS A 87 -10.76 1.85 0.42
CA LYS A 87 -9.74 2.83 0.81
C LYS A 87 -8.68 2.16 1.65
N VAL A 88 -7.43 2.25 1.22
CA VAL A 88 -6.27 1.62 1.86
C VAL A 88 -5.31 2.71 2.32
N CYS A 89 -4.91 2.66 3.59
CA CYS A 89 -3.77 3.42 4.08
C CYS A 89 -2.50 2.64 3.73
N VAL A 90 -1.55 3.30 3.09
CA VAL A 90 -0.24 2.70 2.78
C VAL A 90 0.84 3.51 3.44
N GLN A 91 1.72 2.82 4.17
CA GLN A 91 2.87 3.42 4.84
C GLN A 91 4.15 2.71 4.41
N VAL A 92 5.20 3.48 4.17
CA VAL A 92 6.55 2.99 3.85
C VAL A 92 7.47 3.36 5.01
N PHE A 93 8.12 2.35 5.56
CA PHE A 93 9.11 2.49 6.61
C PHE A 93 10.49 2.14 6.08
N ILE A 94 11.51 2.87 6.51
CA ILE A 94 12.90 2.42 6.47
C ILE A 94 13.12 1.55 7.70
N GLU A 95 13.61 0.34 7.49
CA GLU A 95 13.89 -0.62 8.56
C GLU A 95 15.40 -0.73 8.80
N ASP A 96 15.78 -0.65 10.07
CA ASP A 96 17.09 -1.08 10.53
C ASP A 96 16.99 -2.55 10.95
N VAL A 97 17.50 -3.43 10.09
CA VAL A 97 17.45 -4.89 10.28
C VAL A 97 18.28 -5.39 11.47
N GLN A 98 19.22 -4.59 12.00
CA GLN A 98 20.00 -4.98 13.18
C GLN A 98 19.22 -4.72 14.46
N THR A 99 18.50 -3.60 14.52
CA THR A 99 17.80 -3.14 15.73
C THR A 99 16.30 -3.45 15.71
N GLY A 100 15.72 -3.76 14.55
CA GLY A 100 14.28 -3.85 14.31
C GLY A 100 13.57 -2.49 14.38
N SER A 101 14.31 -1.39 14.51
CA SER A 101 13.72 -0.06 14.54
C SER A 101 13.22 0.35 13.16
N THR A 102 12.11 1.07 13.12
CA THR A 102 11.51 1.53 11.87
C THR A 102 11.32 3.03 11.89
N THR A 103 11.47 3.65 10.73
CA THR A 103 11.28 5.08 10.52
C THR A 103 10.29 5.30 9.39
N LEU A 104 9.16 5.97 9.68
CA LEU A 104 8.19 6.34 8.64
C LEU A 104 8.84 7.28 7.62
N ALA A 105 8.81 6.87 6.36
CA ALA A 105 9.39 7.61 5.24
C ALA A 105 8.33 8.15 4.28
N SER A 106 7.22 7.44 4.08
CA SER A 106 6.10 7.92 3.26
C SER A 106 4.77 7.35 3.72
N GLU A 107 3.69 8.08 3.48
CA GLU A 107 2.32 7.62 3.73
C GLU A 107 1.37 8.15 2.66
N GLY A 108 0.26 7.45 2.42
CA GLY A 108 -0.77 7.91 1.48
C GLY A 108 -2.04 7.06 1.55
N LEU A 109 -3.12 7.58 0.99
CA LEU A 109 -4.41 6.91 0.88
C LEU A 109 -4.67 6.49 -0.57
N PHE A 110 -4.84 5.20 -0.79
CA PHE A 110 -5.13 4.64 -2.10
C PHE A 110 -6.60 4.22 -2.16
N ILE A 111 -7.29 4.65 -3.23
CA ILE A 111 -8.69 4.33 -3.46
C ILE A 111 -8.77 3.37 -4.64
N GLY A 112 -9.22 2.16 -4.38
CA GLY A 112 -9.46 1.13 -5.38
C GLY A 112 -10.94 0.96 -5.68
N VAL A 113 -11.27 0.48 -6.87
CA VAL A 113 -12.62 0.03 -7.25
C VAL A 113 -12.54 -1.40 -7.72
N ALA A 114 -13.35 -2.29 -7.13
CA ALA A 114 -13.49 -3.65 -7.60
C ALA A 114 -14.25 -3.66 -8.93
N VAL A 115 -13.75 -4.44 -9.89
CA VAL A 115 -14.34 -4.54 -11.24
C VAL A 115 -14.55 -6.00 -11.64
N ASP A 116 -15.52 -6.23 -12.52
CA ASP A 116 -15.73 -7.52 -13.18
C ASP A 116 -14.79 -7.72 -14.38
N GLN A 117 -14.97 -8.82 -15.12
CA GLN A 117 -14.17 -9.12 -16.31
C GLN A 117 -14.37 -8.13 -17.47
N ALA A 118 -15.50 -7.42 -17.50
CA ALA A 118 -15.80 -6.38 -18.48
C ALA A 118 -15.35 -4.97 -18.00
N GLY A 119 -14.69 -4.88 -16.84
CA GLY A 119 -14.24 -3.62 -16.26
C GLY A 119 -15.34 -2.82 -15.57
N LYS A 120 -16.53 -3.38 -15.35
CA LYS A 120 -17.63 -2.68 -14.67
C LYS A 120 -17.50 -2.80 -13.15
N PRO A 121 -17.82 -1.72 -12.38
CA PRO A 121 -17.77 -1.78 -10.92
C PRO A 121 -18.66 -2.87 -10.34
N ARG A 122 -18.14 -3.63 -9.37
CA ARG A 122 -18.87 -4.67 -8.64
C ARG A 122 -18.80 -4.45 -7.14
N GLU A 123 -19.76 -5.02 -6.41
CA GLU A 123 -19.83 -4.83 -4.97
C GLU A 123 -18.69 -5.53 -4.22
N VAL A 124 -18.28 -4.93 -3.11
CA VAL A 124 -17.29 -5.48 -2.17
C VAL A 124 -17.91 -5.71 -0.80
N ALA A 125 -17.39 -6.68 -0.05
CA ALA A 125 -17.80 -6.90 1.33
C ALA A 125 -17.48 -5.68 2.20
N LYS A 126 -18.33 -5.39 3.19
CA LYS A 126 -18.03 -4.34 4.18
C LYS A 126 -16.83 -4.76 5.03
N VAL A 127 -15.97 -3.80 5.37
CA VAL A 127 -14.83 -4.05 6.26
C VAL A 127 -15.19 -3.79 7.72
N LYS A 128 -14.74 -4.66 8.63
CA LYS A 128 -14.66 -4.43 10.07
C LYS A 128 -13.18 -4.16 10.41
N ILE A 129 -12.91 -2.99 10.99
CA ILE A 129 -11.55 -2.61 11.38
C ILE A 129 -11.22 -3.23 12.72
N GLU A 130 -10.19 -4.06 12.71
CA GLU A 130 -9.62 -4.66 13.90
C GLU A 130 -8.25 -4.02 14.14
N LYS A 131 -7.95 -3.74 15.41
CA LYS A 131 -6.63 -3.25 15.81
C LYS A 131 -5.72 -4.45 15.97
N THR A 132 -4.57 -4.42 15.31
CA THR A 132 -3.47 -5.34 15.62
C THR A 132 -3.00 -5.03 17.05
N ALA A 133 -2.92 -6.07 17.89
CA ALA A 133 -2.46 -5.97 19.27
C ALA A 133 -0.96 -5.66 19.35
#